data_AF-A0A528TXG3-F1
#
_entry.id   AF-A0A528TXG3-F1
#
_cell.length_a   1.000
_cell.length_b   1.000
_cell.length_c   1.000
_cell.angle_alpha   90.00
_cell.angle_beta   90.00
_cell.angle_gamma   90.00
#
_symmetry.space_group_name_H-M   'P 1'
#
loop_
_entity.id
_entity.type
_entity.pdbx_description
1 polymer ?
#
loop_
_entity_poly.entity_id
_entity_poly.type
_entity_poly.pdbx_seq_one_letter_code
_entity_poly.pdbx_strand_id
1 'polypeptide(L)'
;FPRPPANADPYWVNDARLLFTGIASYVMESPAIADENRSFATILKIMNGAEEPILEFLGSLRDTRRHEVSDFTLQTLLPYADMAEKQFSGLYAGVRTGMAPFLNERLMRATARSSFDIRNLKSERVSLYLDFRREQMASLGPLFNVLITQMMNFMSETMPRPGEHQVLVLLDEFQNLGKLEKVTDMATVLGGHGVPMWFFVQSLKSVDEIYRKESRETLINAARVQIFFGAQETDDLRYVSEQIGETAEFQKDVTRTQASLFDTYYTRSVHNKQIRRPLMRPDEIRTMDKSKVVILPRGENAILATRNFYFADRELSKRAFFALPEGTKAKHAKPVPGTPPLPFPAVQSIVPVGPSYRSGLTQSRLPRGAT
;
A
#
# COMPACT_ATOMS: atom_id res chain seq x y z
N PHE A 1 1.19 14.53 -9.81
CA PHE A 1 1.19 14.09 -11.23
C PHE A 1 1.88 12.74 -11.34
N PRO A 2 1.28 11.73 -12.01
CA PRO A 2 1.93 10.43 -12.22
C PRO A 2 3.22 10.56 -13.04
N ARG A 3 4.20 9.68 -12.79
CA ARG A 3 5.43 9.64 -13.61
C ARG A 3 5.11 9.09 -15.00
N PRO A 4 5.82 9.58 -16.03
CA PRO A 4 5.61 9.10 -17.38
C PRO A 4 6.13 7.65 -17.53
N PRO A 5 5.71 6.93 -18.59
CA PRO A 5 6.38 5.70 -19.01
C PRO A 5 7.88 5.96 -19.20
N ALA A 6 8.72 4.93 -19.02
CA ALA A 6 10.19 5.04 -19.13
C ALA A 6 10.68 5.58 -20.50
N ASN A 7 9.82 5.61 -21.52
CA ASN A 7 10.12 6.05 -22.88
C ASN A 7 9.61 7.47 -23.19
N ALA A 8 8.99 8.18 -22.25
CA ALA A 8 8.59 9.56 -22.50
C ALA A 8 9.76 10.50 -22.22
N ASP A 9 9.96 11.46 -23.12
CA ASP A 9 11.04 12.44 -23.01
C ASP A 9 10.87 13.27 -21.71
N PRO A 10 11.84 13.21 -20.78
CA PRO A 10 11.76 13.86 -19.47
C PRO A 10 11.48 15.36 -19.54
N TYR A 11 11.93 16.02 -20.61
CA TYR A 11 11.75 17.45 -20.82
C TYR A 11 10.26 17.83 -20.88
N TRP A 12 9.50 17.18 -21.77
CA TRP A 12 8.08 17.47 -21.97
C TRP A 12 7.21 17.17 -20.76
N VAL A 13 7.62 16.18 -19.97
CA VAL A 13 6.87 15.78 -18.77
C VAL A 13 7.10 16.74 -17.61
N ASN A 14 8.32 17.28 -17.49
CA ASN A 14 8.61 18.33 -16.52
C ASN A 14 7.88 19.63 -16.89
N ASP A 15 7.87 20.01 -18.16
CA ASP A 15 7.14 21.19 -18.63
C ASP A 15 5.62 21.04 -18.43
N ALA A 16 5.06 19.85 -18.72
CA ALA A 16 3.66 19.54 -18.42
C ALA A 16 3.32 19.68 -16.93
N ARG A 17 4.23 19.26 -16.04
CA ARG A 17 4.08 19.40 -14.59
C ARG A 17 4.17 20.85 -14.16
N LEU A 18 5.07 21.63 -14.73
CA LEU A 18 5.23 23.05 -14.45
C LEU A 18 4.00 23.85 -14.89
N LEU A 19 3.48 23.60 -16.10
CA LEU A 19 2.22 24.21 -16.56
C LEU A 19 1.07 23.90 -15.59
N PHE A 20 0.87 22.62 -15.23
CA PHE A 20 -0.16 22.24 -14.27
C PHE A 20 0.04 22.91 -12.90
N THR A 21 1.27 22.98 -12.42
CA THR A 21 1.61 23.59 -11.12
C THR A 21 1.37 25.10 -11.14
N GLY A 22 1.70 25.78 -12.25
CA GLY A 22 1.42 27.20 -12.44
C GLY A 22 -0.08 27.49 -12.41
N ILE A 23 -0.90 26.67 -13.08
CA ILE A 23 -2.36 26.83 -13.04
C ILE A 23 -2.92 26.52 -11.65
N ALA A 24 -2.39 25.51 -10.96
CA ALA A 24 -2.73 25.27 -9.56
C ALA A 24 -2.38 26.48 -8.68
N SER A 25 -1.23 27.11 -8.89
CA SER A 25 -0.80 28.33 -8.19
C SER A 25 -1.79 29.47 -8.42
N TYR A 26 -2.16 29.73 -9.69
CA TYR A 26 -3.20 30.70 -10.05
C TYR A 26 -4.51 30.44 -9.31
N VAL A 27 -5.00 29.20 -9.31
CA VAL A 27 -6.26 28.82 -8.63
C VAL A 27 -6.19 29.06 -7.12
N MET A 28 -5.02 28.87 -6.52
CA MET A 28 -4.84 28.99 -5.07
C MET A 28 -4.68 30.43 -4.59
N GLU A 29 -4.22 31.35 -5.44
CA GLU A 29 -3.94 32.74 -5.03
C GLU A 29 -4.87 33.79 -5.66
N SER A 30 -5.46 33.52 -6.83
CA SER A 30 -6.32 34.50 -7.52
C SER A 30 -7.52 34.89 -6.65
N PRO A 31 -7.77 36.20 -6.44
CA PRO A 31 -8.93 36.70 -5.73
C PRO A 31 -10.23 36.52 -6.53
N ALA A 32 -10.16 36.28 -7.85
CA ALA A 32 -11.32 36.02 -8.68
C ALA A 32 -11.94 34.63 -8.39
N ILE A 33 -11.18 33.73 -7.76
CA ILE A 33 -11.63 32.39 -7.39
C ILE A 33 -11.96 32.36 -5.90
N ALA A 34 -13.26 32.28 -5.60
CA ALA A 34 -13.74 32.07 -4.24
C ALA A 34 -13.10 30.82 -3.60
N ASP A 35 -12.82 30.86 -2.31
CA ASP A 35 -12.11 29.79 -1.58
C ASP A 35 -12.75 28.40 -1.77
N GLU A 36 -14.08 28.31 -1.79
CA GLU A 36 -14.79 27.04 -2.00
C GLU A 36 -14.63 26.45 -3.41
N ASN A 37 -14.18 27.27 -4.37
CA ASN A 37 -13.87 26.86 -5.73
C ASN A 37 -12.37 26.62 -5.93
N ARG A 38 -11.52 26.74 -4.91
CA ARG A 38 -10.09 26.40 -4.98
C ARG A 38 -9.91 24.88 -4.92
N SER A 39 -10.29 24.23 -6.01
CA SER A 39 -10.39 22.78 -6.10
C SER A 39 -9.68 22.25 -7.34
N PHE A 40 -9.39 20.95 -7.32
CA PHE A 40 -8.86 20.25 -8.49
C PHE A 40 -9.77 20.38 -9.72
N ALA A 41 -11.09 20.45 -9.51
CA ALA A 41 -12.04 20.64 -10.59
C ALA A 41 -11.87 21.98 -11.32
N THR A 42 -11.56 23.05 -10.59
CA THR A 42 -11.32 24.39 -11.16
C THR A 42 -10.04 24.42 -11.98
N ILE A 43 -8.98 23.76 -11.49
CA ILE A 43 -7.74 23.57 -12.26
C ILE A 43 -8.07 22.86 -13.58
N LEU A 44 -8.82 21.76 -13.55
CA LEU A 44 -9.22 21.04 -14.77
C LEU A 44 -10.06 21.90 -15.72
N LYS A 45 -10.97 22.74 -15.22
CA LYS A 45 -11.78 23.64 -16.06
C LYS A 45 -10.92 24.64 -16.83
N ILE A 46 -9.99 25.31 -16.14
CA ILE A 46 -9.05 26.25 -16.78
C ILE A 46 -8.19 25.51 -17.78
N MET A 47 -7.60 24.38 -17.36
CA MET A 47 -6.73 23.59 -18.22
C MET A 47 -7.45 23.14 -19.50
N ASN A 48 -8.71 22.72 -19.43
CA ASN A 48 -9.50 22.29 -20.60
C ASN A 48 -10.09 23.45 -21.42
N GLY A 49 -9.86 24.69 -21.00
CA GLY A 49 -10.43 25.88 -21.64
C GLY A 49 -11.96 25.94 -21.58
N ALA A 50 -12.55 25.57 -20.44
CA ALA A 50 -14.01 25.49 -20.28
C ALA A 50 -14.72 26.85 -20.41
N GLU A 51 -14.05 27.94 -20.03
CA GLU A 51 -14.57 29.31 -20.12
C GLU A 51 -13.91 30.09 -21.26
N GLU A 52 -12.59 29.95 -21.43
CA GLU A 52 -11.82 30.54 -22.51
C GLU A 52 -10.69 29.59 -22.94
N PRO A 53 -10.18 29.65 -24.19
CA PRO A 53 -9.06 28.85 -24.63
C PRO A 53 -7.81 29.03 -23.75
N ILE A 54 -7.08 27.95 -23.46
CA ILE A 54 -5.92 27.98 -22.54
C ILE A 54 -4.84 29.00 -22.95
N LEU A 55 -4.61 29.21 -24.25
CA LEU A 55 -3.64 30.21 -24.72
C LEU A 55 -4.11 31.65 -24.50
N GLU A 56 -5.41 31.91 -24.63
CA GLU A 56 -6.00 33.22 -24.31
C GLU A 56 -5.94 33.48 -22.80
N PHE A 57 -6.28 32.46 -22.00
CA PHE A 57 -6.10 32.50 -20.55
C PHE A 57 -4.64 32.85 -20.18
N LEU A 58 -3.66 32.15 -20.75
CA LEU A 58 -2.23 32.41 -20.48
C LEU A 58 -1.81 33.81 -20.94
N GLY A 59 -2.31 34.28 -22.09
CA GLY A 59 -2.06 35.63 -22.60
C GLY A 59 -2.60 36.72 -21.67
N SER A 60 -3.79 36.51 -21.10
CA SER A 60 -4.43 37.47 -20.18
C SER A 60 -3.63 37.75 -18.91
N LEU A 61 -2.73 36.84 -18.50
CA LEU A 61 -1.84 37.01 -17.35
C LEU A 61 -0.82 38.13 -17.55
N ARG A 62 -0.61 38.62 -18.78
CA ARG A 62 0.26 39.77 -19.08
C ARG A 62 -0.38 41.10 -18.68
N ASP A 63 -1.71 41.14 -18.79
CA ASP A 63 -2.46 42.38 -18.79
C ASP A 63 -3.56 42.31 -17.73
N THR A 64 -4.74 41.80 -18.11
CA THR A 64 -5.95 41.86 -17.30
C THR A 64 -5.85 41.06 -16.01
N ARG A 65 -5.18 39.90 -16.01
CA ARG A 65 -5.07 39.03 -14.83
C ARG A 65 -3.73 39.14 -14.10
N ARG A 66 -2.85 40.04 -14.53
CA ARG A 66 -1.50 40.19 -13.96
C ARG A 66 -1.51 40.49 -12.46
N HIS A 67 -2.47 41.31 -12.02
CA HIS A 67 -2.60 41.77 -10.64
C HIS A 67 -3.31 40.76 -9.72
N GLU A 68 -3.79 39.65 -10.27
CA GLU A 68 -4.46 38.59 -9.51
C GLU A 68 -3.47 37.58 -8.90
N VAL A 69 -2.22 37.60 -9.35
CA VAL A 69 -1.26 36.53 -9.09
C VAL A 69 0.12 37.06 -8.68
N SER A 70 0.92 36.18 -8.08
CA SER A 70 2.29 36.48 -7.70
C SER A 70 3.24 36.45 -8.90
N ASP A 71 4.40 37.12 -8.76
CA ASP A 71 5.48 37.06 -9.76
C ASP A 71 5.93 35.62 -10.04
N PHE A 72 5.89 34.75 -9.03
CA PHE A 72 6.22 33.33 -9.19
C PHE A 72 5.27 32.63 -10.17
N THR A 73 3.96 32.83 -10.02
CA THR A 73 2.96 32.25 -10.93
C THR A 73 3.10 32.82 -12.34
N LEU A 74 3.33 34.13 -12.47
CA LEU A 74 3.56 34.77 -13.77
C LEU A 74 4.80 34.21 -14.47
N GLN A 75 5.95 34.15 -13.77
CA GLN A 75 7.18 33.59 -14.32
C GLN A 75 7.05 32.11 -14.70
N THR A 76 6.20 31.37 -13.98
CA THR A 76 5.92 29.96 -14.30
C THR A 76 5.03 29.82 -15.55
N LEU A 77 4.02 30.67 -15.71
CA LEU A 77 2.99 30.49 -16.75
C LEU A 77 3.26 31.24 -18.06
N LEU A 78 3.83 32.44 -18.01
CA LEU A 78 4.04 33.30 -19.17
C LEU A 78 4.94 32.68 -20.27
N PRO A 79 5.96 31.85 -19.97
CA PRO A 79 6.75 31.17 -21.01
C PRO A 79 5.89 30.30 -21.94
N TYR A 80 4.79 29.74 -21.43
CA TYR A 80 3.87 28.92 -22.23
C TYR A 80 2.97 29.77 -23.15
N ALA A 81 2.77 31.05 -22.84
CA ALA A 81 2.05 31.98 -23.72
C ALA A 81 2.88 32.38 -24.95
N ASP A 82 4.21 32.45 -24.82
CA ASP A 82 5.13 32.74 -25.94
C ASP A 82 5.54 31.51 -26.74
N MET A 83 5.20 30.32 -26.24
CA MET A 83 5.59 29.07 -26.89
C MET A 83 4.89 28.92 -28.24
N ALA A 84 5.63 28.51 -29.26
CA ALA A 84 5.06 28.29 -30.59
C ALA A 84 3.90 27.28 -30.52
N GLU A 85 2.79 27.56 -31.23
CA GLU A 85 1.53 26.81 -31.11
C GLU A 85 1.71 25.29 -31.29
N LYS A 86 2.54 24.87 -32.26
CA LYS A 86 2.84 23.45 -32.50
C LYS A 86 3.57 22.80 -31.33
N GLN A 87 4.49 23.54 -30.70
CA GLN A 87 5.25 23.09 -29.53
C GLN A 87 4.33 22.99 -28.30
N PHE A 88 3.50 24.01 -28.08
CA PHE A 88 2.50 24.03 -27.02
C PHE A 88 1.49 22.89 -27.17
N SER A 89 0.99 22.65 -28.39
CA SER A 89 0.05 21.56 -28.68
C SER A 89 0.63 20.18 -28.31
N GLY A 90 1.90 19.94 -28.63
CA GLY A 90 2.60 18.71 -28.23
C GLY A 90 2.72 18.53 -26.71
N LEU A 91 3.11 19.60 -26.00
CA LEU A 91 3.16 19.63 -24.54
C LEU A 91 1.77 19.39 -23.92
N TYR A 92 0.78 20.12 -24.42
CA TYR A 92 -0.60 20.11 -23.93
C TYR A 92 -1.29 18.75 -24.15
N ALA A 93 -0.95 18.04 -25.23
CA ALA A 93 -1.38 16.65 -25.42
C ALA A 93 -0.86 15.72 -24.31
N GLY A 94 0.39 15.91 -23.86
CA GLY A 94 0.98 15.17 -22.73
C GLY A 94 0.27 15.46 -21.41
N VAL A 95 -0.02 16.74 -21.14
CA VAL A 95 -0.83 17.17 -19.99
C VAL A 95 -2.20 16.52 -19.99
N ARG A 96 -2.93 16.57 -21.12
CA ARG A 96 -4.26 15.97 -21.26
C ARG A 96 -4.23 14.46 -21.02
N THR A 97 -3.18 13.78 -21.48
CA THR A 97 -2.98 12.35 -21.23
C THR A 97 -2.81 12.07 -19.73
N GLY A 98 -2.00 12.87 -19.03
CA GLY A 98 -1.81 12.73 -17.57
C GLY A 98 -3.04 13.10 -16.75
N MET A 99 -3.88 14.01 -17.26
CA MET A 99 -5.13 14.45 -16.63
C MET A 99 -6.31 13.53 -16.93
N ALA A 100 -6.25 12.69 -17.97
CA ALA A 100 -7.36 11.83 -18.39
C ALA A 100 -8.04 11.03 -17.26
N PRO A 101 -7.31 10.43 -16.29
CA PRO A 101 -7.93 9.74 -15.15
C PRO A 101 -8.79 10.66 -14.27
N PHE A 102 -8.48 11.95 -14.24
CA PHE A 102 -9.15 12.95 -13.44
C PHE A 102 -10.35 13.62 -14.13
N LEU A 103 -10.55 13.40 -15.43
CA LEU A 103 -11.69 13.93 -16.19
C LEU A 103 -13.02 13.22 -15.88
N ASN A 104 -13.02 12.28 -14.93
CA ASN A 104 -14.22 11.59 -14.49
C ASN A 104 -15.07 12.52 -13.59
N GLU A 105 -16.28 12.86 -14.03
CA GLU A 105 -17.19 13.74 -13.26
C GLU A 105 -17.52 13.23 -11.86
N ARG A 106 -17.54 11.90 -11.64
CA ARG A 106 -17.74 11.32 -10.30
C ARG A 106 -16.55 11.63 -9.41
N LEU A 107 -15.34 11.52 -9.97
CA LEU A 107 -14.11 11.84 -9.27
C LEU A 107 -14.03 13.33 -8.95
N MET A 108 -14.34 14.19 -9.92
CA MET A 108 -14.39 15.65 -9.72
C MET A 108 -15.36 16.05 -8.61
N ARG A 109 -16.56 15.45 -8.56
CA ARG A 109 -17.51 15.69 -7.48
C ARG A 109 -17.02 15.17 -6.14
N ALA A 110 -16.36 14.02 -6.12
CA ALA A 110 -15.80 13.44 -4.90
C ALA A 110 -14.63 14.25 -4.33
N THR A 111 -13.88 14.97 -5.18
CA THR A 111 -12.72 15.78 -4.77
C THR A 111 -13.01 17.28 -4.72
N ALA A 112 -14.26 17.70 -4.92
CA ALA A 112 -14.66 19.11 -4.91
C ALA A 112 -14.56 19.76 -3.52
N ARG A 113 -14.69 18.96 -2.45
CA ARG A 113 -14.53 19.42 -1.06
C ARG A 113 -13.78 18.36 -0.26
N SER A 114 -12.97 18.81 0.68
CA SER A 114 -12.38 17.95 1.71
C SER A 114 -13.06 18.20 3.05
N SER A 115 -13.31 17.13 3.80
CA SER A 115 -13.82 17.19 5.18
C SER A 115 -12.77 16.83 6.22
N PHE A 116 -11.56 16.50 5.78
CA PHE A 116 -10.43 16.15 6.63
C PHE A 116 -9.15 16.79 6.08
N ASP A 117 -8.16 16.94 6.95
CA ASP A 117 -6.82 17.40 6.58
C ASP A 117 -5.80 16.30 6.87
N ILE A 118 -5.04 15.90 5.85
CA ILE A 118 -3.98 14.89 5.98
C ILE A 118 -2.95 15.34 7.01
N ARG A 119 -2.68 16.64 7.12
CA ARG A 119 -1.71 17.21 8.08
C ARG A 119 -2.13 16.98 9.53
N ASN A 120 -3.43 16.87 9.78
CA ASN A 120 -3.98 16.69 11.11
C ASN A 120 -4.14 15.21 11.52
N LEU A 121 -3.75 14.24 10.68
CA LEU A 121 -3.92 12.81 11.02
C LEU A 121 -3.18 12.39 12.31
N LYS A 122 -2.13 13.11 12.71
CA LYS A 122 -1.41 12.86 13.96
C LYS A 122 -2.09 13.49 15.18
N SER A 123 -2.82 14.59 15.00
CA SER A 123 -3.47 15.33 16.09
C SER A 123 -4.95 14.98 16.27
N GLU A 124 -5.62 14.56 15.19
CA GLU A 124 -7.04 14.22 15.19
C GLU A 124 -7.26 12.71 15.11
N ARG A 125 -8.32 12.23 15.78
CA ARG A 125 -8.70 10.81 15.77
C ARG A 125 -9.55 10.49 14.54
N VAL A 126 -8.88 10.41 13.39
CA VAL A 126 -9.51 10.11 12.10
C VAL A 126 -9.02 8.75 11.59
N SER A 127 -9.94 7.96 11.01
CA SER A 127 -9.60 6.75 10.28
C SER A 127 -10.08 6.87 8.84
N LEU A 128 -9.16 6.74 7.89
CA LEU A 128 -9.44 6.83 6.47
C LEU A 128 -9.52 5.42 5.87
N TYR A 129 -10.68 5.07 5.34
CA TYR A 129 -10.90 3.81 4.63
C TYR A 129 -10.98 4.08 3.13
N LEU A 130 -10.14 3.40 2.35
CA LEU A 130 -10.09 3.51 0.91
C LEU A 130 -10.55 2.18 0.31
N ASP A 131 -11.85 2.10 -0.01
CA ASP A 131 -12.46 0.94 -0.63
C ASP A 131 -12.69 1.19 -2.13
N PHE A 132 -12.32 0.22 -2.95
CA PHE A 132 -12.43 0.31 -4.39
C PHE A 132 -12.54 -1.08 -5.01
N ARG A 133 -13.18 -1.13 -6.18
CA ARG A 133 -13.21 -2.35 -6.98
C ARG A 133 -11.97 -2.41 -7.85
N ARG A 134 -11.44 -3.62 -8.07
CA ARG A 134 -10.27 -3.87 -8.93
C ARG A 134 -10.45 -3.24 -10.32
N GLU A 135 -11.65 -3.31 -10.89
CA GLU A 135 -12.00 -2.72 -12.20
C GLU A 135 -11.83 -1.20 -12.27
N GLN A 136 -11.88 -0.51 -11.12
CA GLN A 136 -11.79 0.96 -11.05
C GLN A 136 -10.34 1.45 -10.93
N MET A 137 -9.36 0.55 -10.75
CA MET A 137 -7.97 0.90 -10.49
C MET A 137 -7.29 1.65 -11.62
N ALA A 138 -7.60 1.34 -12.88
CA ALA A 138 -7.09 2.10 -14.01
C ALA A 138 -7.47 3.59 -13.94
N SER A 139 -8.65 3.91 -13.39
CA SER A 139 -9.15 5.28 -13.27
C SER A 139 -8.76 5.96 -11.95
N LEU A 140 -8.76 5.23 -10.83
CA LEU A 140 -8.55 5.79 -9.49
C LEU A 140 -7.09 5.71 -9.00
N GLY A 141 -6.27 4.82 -9.57
CA GLY A 141 -4.87 4.64 -9.19
C GLY A 141 -4.05 5.93 -9.19
N PRO A 142 -4.21 6.83 -10.17
CA PRO A 142 -3.54 8.14 -10.16
C PRO A 142 -3.96 9.04 -8.98
N LEU A 143 -5.24 9.05 -8.61
CA LEU A 143 -5.70 9.79 -7.42
C LEU A 143 -5.11 9.19 -6.15
N PHE A 144 -5.12 7.86 -6.05
CA PHE A 144 -4.56 7.15 -4.90
C PHE A 144 -3.07 7.44 -4.75
N ASN A 145 -2.31 7.44 -5.86
CA ASN A 145 -0.92 7.83 -5.87
C ASN A 145 -0.71 9.26 -5.36
N VAL A 146 -1.58 10.21 -5.72
CA VAL A 146 -1.52 11.58 -5.18
C VAL A 146 -1.74 11.59 -3.67
N LEU A 147 -2.78 10.90 -3.19
CA LEU A 147 -3.10 10.80 -1.77
C LEU A 147 -1.95 10.19 -0.96
N ILE A 148 -1.43 9.03 -1.39
CA ILE A 148 -0.31 8.36 -0.72
C ILE A 148 0.96 9.21 -0.74
N THR A 149 1.25 9.89 -1.86
CA THR A 149 2.40 10.79 -1.94
C THR A 149 2.25 11.97 -0.97
N GLN A 150 1.06 12.56 -0.87
CA GLN A 150 0.79 13.62 0.10
C GLN A 150 0.93 13.13 1.54
N MET A 151 0.36 11.95 1.84
CA MET A 151 0.52 11.30 3.14
C MET A 151 2.01 11.09 3.46
N MET A 152 2.79 10.56 2.53
CA MET A 152 4.23 10.38 2.71
C MET A 152 4.93 11.71 3.05
N ASN A 153 4.70 12.75 2.24
CA ASN A 153 5.32 14.05 2.43
C ASN A 153 5.00 14.63 3.82
N PHE A 154 3.72 14.79 4.17
CA PHE A 154 3.34 15.41 5.46
C PHE A 154 3.66 14.52 6.67
N MET A 155 3.49 13.20 6.54
CA MET A 155 3.76 12.31 7.67
C MET A 155 5.26 12.17 7.98
N SER A 156 6.13 12.42 7.01
CA SER A 156 7.59 12.39 7.19
C SER A 156 8.21 13.68 7.72
N GLU A 157 7.46 14.79 7.83
CA GLU A 157 8.05 16.06 8.27
C GLU A 157 8.46 16.06 9.75
N THR A 158 7.72 15.35 10.60
CA THR A 158 7.91 15.39 12.05
C THR A 158 7.58 14.06 12.71
N MET A 159 8.21 13.75 13.84
CA MET A 159 7.75 12.68 14.74
C MET A 159 6.50 13.15 15.51
N PRO A 160 5.60 12.22 15.91
CA PRO A 160 4.48 12.56 16.78
C PRO A 160 4.95 13.29 18.05
N ARG A 161 4.39 14.46 18.31
CA ARG A 161 4.69 15.30 19.48
C ARG A 161 3.88 14.85 20.71
N PRO A 162 4.21 15.33 21.93
CA PRO A 162 3.36 15.11 23.10
C PRO A 162 1.92 15.59 22.82
N GLY A 163 0.95 14.70 23.00
CA GLY A 163 -0.47 14.94 22.71
C GLY A 163 -0.93 14.47 21.33
N GLU A 164 -0.01 14.12 20.43
CA GLU A 164 -0.30 13.51 19.12
C GLU A 164 -0.29 11.97 19.21
N HIS A 165 -0.68 11.33 18.11
CA HIS A 165 -0.86 9.89 17.99
C HIS A 165 -0.07 9.33 16.80
N GLN A 166 0.28 8.05 16.87
CA GLN A 166 0.84 7.33 15.73
C GLN A 166 -0.24 7.06 14.69
N VAL A 167 0.08 7.29 13.43
CA VAL A 167 -0.78 6.96 12.30
C VAL A 167 -0.38 5.59 11.77
N LEU A 168 -1.31 4.64 11.76
CA LEU A 168 -1.09 3.31 11.18
C LEU A 168 -1.57 3.30 9.72
N VAL A 169 -0.69 2.90 8.81
CA VAL A 169 -1.03 2.71 7.41
C VAL A 169 -1.12 1.21 7.12
N LEU A 170 -2.33 0.76 6.73
CA LEU A 170 -2.60 -0.62 6.33
C LEU A 170 -2.82 -0.66 4.83
N LEU A 171 -1.99 -1.42 4.11
CA LEU A 171 -2.08 -1.58 2.67
C LEU A 171 -2.37 -3.05 2.35
N ASP A 172 -3.66 -3.36 2.25
CA ASP A 172 -4.13 -4.68 1.85
C ASP A 172 -4.04 -4.85 0.33
N GLU A 173 -3.57 -6.02 -0.11
CA GLU A 173 -3.29 -6.38 -1.50
C GLU A 173 -2.74 -5.20 -2.32
N PHE A 174 -1.71 -4.50 -1.82
CA PHE A 174 -1.27 -3.23 -2.40
C PHE A 174 -0.76 -3.37 -3.85
N GLN A 175 -0.41 -4.59 -4.25
CA GLN A 175 -0.18 -4.98 -5.64
C GLN A 175 -1.36 -4.65 -6.58
N ASN A 176 -2.61 -4.69 -6.10
CA ASN A 176 -3.78 -4.35 -6.91
C ASN A 176 -3.89 -2.84 -7.19
N LEU A 177 -3.23 -1.99 -6.41
CA LEU A 177 -3.23 -0.53 -6.60
C LEU A 177 -2.38 -0.09 -7.80
N GLY A 178 -1.69 -1.04 -8.45
CA GLY A 178 -0.65 -0.76 -9.42
C GLY A 178 0.64 -0.30 -8.74
N LYS A 179 1.57 0.25 -9.53
CA LYS A 179 2.84 0.74 -9.00
C LYS A 179 2.60 2.01 -8.20
N LEU A 180 2.68 1.89 -6.88
CA LEU A 180 2.78 3.00 -5.95
C LEU A 180 4.17 3.59 -6.06
N GLU A 181 4.27 4.76 -6.67
CA GLU A 181 5.54 5.46 -6.79
C GLU A 181 6.12 5.70 -5.39
N LYS A 182 7.41 5.36 -5.20
CA LYS A 182 8.15 5.51 -3.95
C LYS A 182 7.63 4.70 -2.75
N VAL A 183 6.90 3.61 -2.97
CA VAL A 183 6.44 2.74 -1.85
C VAL A 183 7.60 2.23 -0.98
N THR A 184 8.75 1.95 -1.58
CA THR A 184 9.98 1.52 -0.89
C THR A 184 10.57 2.64 -0.02
N ASP A 185 10.57 3.86 -0.54
CA ASP A 185 11.04 5.04 0.19
C ASP A 185 10.08 5.33 1.35
N MET A 186 8.77 5.20 1.10
CA MET A 186 7.72 5.37 2.11
C MET A 186 7.91 4.39 3.26
N ALA A 187 8.10 3.09 2.96
CA ALA A 187 8.33 2.06 3.97
C ALA A 187 9.58 2.35 4.83
N THR A 188 10.63 2.89 4.21
CA THR A 188 11.90 3.18 4.88
C THR A 188 11.82 4.47 5.73
N VAL A 189 11.22 5.52 5.18
CA VAL A 189 11.17 6.86 5.80
C VAL A 189 10.10 6.95 6.88
N LEU A 190 8.88 6.48 6.60
CA LEU A 190 7.74 6.67 7.52
C LEU A 190 7.88 5.86 8.81
N GLY A 191 8.49 4.67 8.74
CA GLY A 191 8.81 3.89 9.92
C GLY A 191 9.75 4.61 10.89
N GLY A 192 10.64 5.47 10.37
CA GLY A 192 11.50 6.34 11.17
C GLY A 192 10.75 7.55 11.77
N HIS A 193 9.65 7.97 11.14
CA HIS A 193 8.82 9.12 11.53
C HIS A 193 7.57 8.72 12.35
N GLY A 194 7.60 7.55 12.99
CA GLY A 194 6.56 7.12 13.92
C GLY A 194 5.27 6.68 13.25
N VAL A 195 5.32 6.37 11.95
CA VAL A 195 4.18 5.90 11.15
C VAL A 195 4.41 4.44 10.79
N PRO A 196 3.88 3.48 11.57
CA PRO A 196 3.96 2.07 11.24
C PRO A 196 3.18 1.77 9.95
N MET A 197 3.79 0.95 9.10
CA MET A 197 3.20 0.52 7.83
C MET A 197 3.11 -1.01 7.79
N TRP A 198 1.95 -1.52 7.40
CA TRP A 198 1.73 -2.95 7.21
C TRP A 198 1.36 -3.22 5.76
N PHE A 199 2.15 -4.08 5.12
CA PHE A 199 1.95 -4.51 3.76
C PHE A 199 1.44 -5.95 3.78
N PHE A 200 0.29 -6.20 3.17
CA PHE A 200 -0.24 -7.55 3.00
C PHE A 200 -0.09 -7.95 1.54
N VAL A 201 0.60 -9.07 1.33
CA VAL A 201 0.90 -9.61 -0.01
C VAL A 201 0.57 -11.09 -0.02
N GLN A 202 0.10 -11.58 -1.18
CA GLN A 202 -0.20 -13.00 -1.35
C GLN A 202 1.07 -13.84 -1.56
N SER A 203 2.05 -13.28 -2.26
CA SER A 203 3.35 -13.92 -2.50
C SER A 203 4.43 -12.86 -2.74
N LEU A 204 5.69 -13.19 -2.47
CA LEU A 204 6.79 -12.26 -2.75
C LEU A 204 6.95 -12.02 -4.26
N LYS A 205 6.62 -13.02 -5.08
CA LYS A 205 6.62 -12.94 -6.54
C LYS A 205 5.64 -11.90 -7.08
N SER A 206 4.46 -11.75 -6.46
CA SER A 206 3.49 -10.72 -6.86
C SER A 206 4.02 -9.30 -6.64
N VAL A 207 4.94 -9.10 -5.69
CA VAL A 207 5.66 -7.83 -5.52
C VAL A 207 6.67 -7.64 -6.64
N ASP A 208 7.39 -8.70 -7.03
CA ASP A 208 8.38 -8.66 -8.12
C ASP A 208 7.75 -8.28 -9.47
N GLU A 209 6.53 -8.74 -9.75
CA GLU A 209 5.80 -8.43 -10.99
C GLU A 209 5.55 -6.93 -11.18
N ILE A 210 5.37 -6.19 -10.09
CA ILE A 210 5.02 -4.76 -10.14
C ILE A 210 6.24 -3.87 -9.88
N TYR A 211 7.07 -4.25 -8.91
CA TYR A 211 8.15 -3.41 -8.41
C TYR A 211 9.55 -3.90 -8.78
N ARG A 212 9.66 -5.07 -9.41
CA ARG A 212 10.92 -5.80 -9.64
C ARG A 212 11.57 -6.28 -8.34
N LYS A 213 12.51 -7.20 -8.51
CA LYS A 213 13.22 -7.89 -7.41
C LYS A 213 13.94 -6.95 -6.44
N GLU A 214 14.61 -5.92 -6.95
CA GLU A 214 15.37 -4.95 -6.14
C GLU A 214 14.48 -4.17 -5.16
N SER A 215 13.30 -3.74 -5.63
CA SER A 215 12.34 -3.02 -4.80
C SER A 215 11.71 -3.93 -3.75
N ARG A 216 11.44 -5.20 -4.10
CA ARG A 216 10.99 -6.20 -3.12
C ARG A 216 12.03 -6.38 -2.02
N GLU A 217 13.30 -6.55 -2.37
CA GLU A 217 14.39 -6.69 -1.40
C GLU A 217 14.48 -5.46 -0.48
N THR A 218 14.32 -4.27 -1.05
CA THR A 218 14.25 -3.02 -0.28
C THR A 218 13.09 -3.02 0.72
N LEU A 219 11.89 -3.43 0.29
CA LEU A 219 10.71 -3.50 1.14
C LEU A 219 10.89 -4.52 2.28
N ILE A 220 11.42 -5.70 1.97
CA ILE A 220 11.75 -6.75 2.94
C ILE A 220 12.77 -6.25 3.96
N ASN A 221 13.83 -5.56 3.51
CA ASN A 221 14.88 -5.04 4.38
C ASN A 221 14.39 -3.89 5.28
N ALA A 222 13.42 -3.10 4.81
CA ALA A 222 12.77 -2.06 5.59
C ALA A 222 11.83 -2.63 6.67
N ALA A 223 11.26 -3.83 6.44
CA ALA A 223 10.34 -4.46 7.37
C ALA A 223 11.06 -4.85 8.68
N ARG A 224 10.55 -4.34 9.81
CA ARG A 224 11.04 -4.73 11.15
C ARG A 224 10.53 -6.11 11.58
N VAL A 225 9.39 -6.52 11.07
CA VAL A 225 8.76 -7.80 11.37
C VAL A 225 8.15 -8.32 10.08
N GLN A 226 8.38 -9.61 9.80
CA GLN A 226 7.71 -10.31 8.72
C GLN A 226 6.80 -11.39 9.32
N ILE A 227 5.61 -11.57 8.75
CA ILE A 227 4.60 -12.49 9.28
C ILE A 227 4.15 -13.38 8.13
N PHE A 228 4.32 -14.69 8.30
CA PHE A 228 4.01 -15.72 7.30
C PHE A 228 2.90 -16.64 7.82
N PHE A 229 1.72 -16.52 7.20
CA PHE A 229 0.54 -17.36 7.52
C PHE A 229 0.56 -18.74 6.84
N GLY A 230 1.61 -19.02 6.05
CA GLY A 230 1.71 -20.13 5.13
C GLY A 230 1.96 -19.63 3.70
N ALA A 231 2.57 -20.46 2.86
CA ALA A 231 2.88 -20.13 1.47
C ALA A 231 2.66 -21.34 0.57
N GLN A 232 2.32 -21.08 -0.70
CA GLN A 232 2.24 -22.13 -1.72
C GLN A 232 3.46 -22.13 -2.63
N GLU A 233 3.95 -20.95 -3.01
CA GLU A 233 5.08 -20.77 -3.91
C GLU A 233 6.36 -21.33 -3.30
N THR A 234 7.10 -22.11 -4.07
CA THR A 234 8.34 -22.77 -3.63
C THR A 234 9.41 -21.78 -3.18
N ASP A 235 9.50 -20.63 -3.85
CA ASP A 235 10.50 -19.59 -3.53
C ASP A 235 10.19 -18.92 -2.19
N ASP A 236 8.92 -18.66 -1.88
CA ASP A 236 8.49 -18.10 -0.60
C ASP A 236 8.78 -19.10 0.54
N LEU A 237 8.51 -20.39 0.31
CA LEU A 237 8.79 -21.44 1.29
C LEU A 237 10.30 -21.59 1.58
N ARG A 238 11.13 -21.53 0.53
CA ARG A 238 12.59 -21.57 0.68
C ARG A 238 13.09 -20.33 1.41
N TYR A 239 12.59 -19.15 1.04
CA TYR A 239 12.91 -17.89 1.72
C TYR A 239 12.61 -17.97 3.22
N VAL A 240 11.41 -18.41 3.61
CA VAL A 240 11.04 -18.53 5.02
C VAL A 240 11.93 -19.55 5.75
N SER A 241 12.20 -20.71 5.15
CA SER A 241 13.07 -21.74 5.73
C SER A 241 14.49 -21.22 5.99
N GLU A 242 15.06 -20.47 5.03
CA GLU A 242 16.37 -19.83 5.15
C GLU A 242 16.38 -18.74 6.23
N GLN A 243 15.33 -17.91 6.33
CA GLN A 243 15.24 -16.85 7.35
C GLN A 243 15.04 -17.39 8.76
N ILE A 244 14.33 -18.51 8.92
CA ILE A 244 14.20 -19.19 10.22
C ILE A 244 15.56 -19.76 10.65
N GLY A 245 16.36 -20.23 9.69
CA GLY A 245 17.70 -20.76 9.92
C GLY A 245 17.72 -22.27 10.16
N GLU A 246 18.85 -22.75 10.69
CA GLU A 246 19.13 -24.19 10.83
C GLU A 246 19.25 -24.62 12.30
N THR A 247 19.00 -25.90 12.54
CA THR A 247 19.26 -26.61 13.78
C THR A 247 20.18 -27.81 13.54
N ALA A 248 20.76 -28.33 14.62
CA ALA A 248 21.42 -29.62 14.58
C ALA A 248 20.42 -30.74 14.87
N GLU A 249 20.45 -31.78 14.06
CA GLU A 249 19.71 -33.02 14.25
C GLU A 249 20.71 -34.14 14.57
N PHE A 250 20.42 -34.93 15.61
CA PHE A 250 21.26 -36.06 15.99
C PHE A 250 20.71 -37.33 15.33
N GLN A 251 21.40 -37.81 14.31
CA GLN A 251 21.12 -39.08 13.67
C GLN A 251 21.84 -40.20 14.43
N LYS A 252 21.10 -41.24 14.78
CA LYS A 252 21.62 -42.42 15.47
C LYS A 252 21.56 -43.62 14.54
N ASP A 253 22.70 -43.96 13.95
CA ASP A 253 22.81 -45.15 13.10
C ASP A 253 23.14 -46.35 13.99
N VAL A 254 22.22 -47.32 14.03
CA VAL A 254 22.40 -48.56 14.79
C VAL A 254 22.68 -49.68 13.82
N THR A 255 23.95 -50.09 13.74
CA THR A 255 24.35 -51.24 12.93
C THR A 255 24.27 -52.48 13.80
N ARG A 256 23.45 -53.45 13.37
CA ARG A 256 23.42 -54.80 13.93
C ARG A 256 24.04 -55.75 12.92
N THR A 257 25.23 -56.24 13.25
CA THR A 257 25.85 -57.34 12.49
C THR A 257 25.34 -58.65 13.09
N GLN A 258 24.62 -59.43 12.29
CA GLN A 258 24.20 -60.78 12.69
C GLN A 258 25.35 -61.73 12.36
N ALA A 259 25.98 -62.33 13.37
CA ALA A 259 26.98 -63.35 13.15
C ALA A 259 26.30 -64.67 12.73
N SER A 260 26.94 -65.39 11.80
CA SER A 260 26.48 -66.69 11.29
C SER A 260 26.34 -67.73 12.41
N LEU A 261 25.58 -68.79 12.14
CA LEU A 261 25.03 -69.85 13.01
C LEU A 261 25.94 -70.49 14.09
N PHE A 262 27.22 -70.13 14.19
CA PHE A 262 28.18 -70.69 15.14
C PHE A 262 28.88 -69.67 16.05
N ASP A 263 28.57 -68.38 15.96
CA ASP A 263 29.27 -67.35 16.75
C ASP A 263 28.32 -66.60 17.71
N THR A 264 28.63 -66.61 19.01
CA THR A 264 27.72 -66.16 20.11
C THR A 264 27.89 -64.66 20.45
N TYR A 265 28.51 -63.87 19.58
CA TYR A 265 28.78 -62.45 19.84
C TYR A 265 27.85 -61.52 19.04
N TYR A 266 26.93 -60.85 19.75
CA TYR A 266 26.13 -59.76 19.21
C TYR A 266 26.87 -58.42 19.37
N THR A 267 27.53 -57.96 18.32
CA THR A 267 28.14 -56.62 18.33
C THR A 267 27.10 -55.59 17.88
N ARG A 268 26.64 -54.73 18.81
CA ARG A 268 25.78 -53.58 18.52
C ARG A 268 26.65 -52.33 18.46
N SER A 269 26.89 -51.83 17.26
CA SER A 269 27.55 -50.52 17.09
C SER A 269 26.50 -49.43 16.99
N VAL A 270 26.69 -48.34 17.75
CA VAL A 270 25.82 -47.18 17.75
C VAL A 270 26.67 -45.98 17.36
N HIS A 271 26.42 -45.43 16.18
CA HIS A 271 27.08 -44.24 15.70
C HIS A 271 26.13 -43.04 15.83
N ASN A 272 26.51 -42.06 16.64
CA ASN A 272 25.77 -40.81 16.76
C ASN A 272 26.45 -39.76 15.86
N LYS A 273 25.71 -39.26 14.86
CA LYS A 273 26.18 -38.22 13.95
C LYS A 273 25.31 -36.98 14.12
N GLN A 274 25.94 -35.83 14.25
CA GLN A 274 25.25 -34.54 14.27
C GLN A 274 25.23 -33.96 12.85
N ILE A 275 24.04 -33.67 12.33
CA ILE A 275 23.82 -33.15 10.97
C ILE A 275 23.11 -31.81 11.07
N ARG A 276 23.45 -30.86 10.20
CA ARG A 276 22.74 -29.58 10.09
C ARG A 276 21.48 -29.77 9.24
N ARG A 277 20.34 -29.29 9.72
CA ARG A 277 19.05 -29.33 9.03
C ARG A 277 18.33 -27.99 9.21
N PRO A 278 17.56 -27.50 8.22
CA PRO A 278 16.66 -26.35 8.43
C PRO A 278 15.78 -26.56 9.67
N LEU A 279 15.62 -25.52 10.50
CA LEU A 279 14.78 -25.60 11.71
C LEU A 279 13.33 -25.93 11.35
N MET A 280 12.86 -25.44 10.20
CA MET A 280 11.63 -25.88 9.57
C MET A 280 11.86 -26.01 8.07
N ARG A 281 11.62 -27.19 7.50
CA ARG A 281 11.81 -27.43 6.06
C ARG A 281 10.70 -26.77 5.23
N PRO A 282 10.93 -26.48 3.95
CA PRO A 282 9.90 -25.94 3.05
C PRO A 282 8.60 -26.79 2.99
N ASP A 283 8.71 -28.12 3.07
CA ASP A 283 7.54 -29.02 3.11
C ASP A 283 6.75 -28.90 4.43
N GLU A 284 7.44 -28.72 5.54
CA GLU A 284 6.82 -28.50 6.86
C GLU A 284 6.14 -27.13 6.93
N ILE A 285 6.74 -26.08 6.36
CA ILE A 285 6.11 -24.75 6.24
C ILE A 285 4.86 -24.83 5.35
N ARG A 286 4.93 -25.57 4.23
CA ARG A 286 3.81 -25.75 3.30
C ARG A 286 2.62 -26.46 3.95
N THR A 287 2.89 -27.42 4.83
CA THR A 287 1.88 -28.23 5.53
C THR A 287 1.52 -27.69 6.91
N MET A 288 2.05 -26.51 7.27
CA MET A 288 1.77 -25.85 8.54
C MET A 288 0.28 -25.66 8.75
N ASP A 289 -0.19 -25.94 9.97
CA ASP A 289 -1.59 -25.79 10.34
C ASP A 289 -2.07 -24.33 10.13
N LYS A 290 -3.29 -24.15 9.61
CA LYS A 290 -3.84 -22.82 9.29
C LYS A 290 -4.01 -21.90 10.51
N SER A 291 -4.01 -22.47 11.72
CA SER A 291 -4.02 -21.73 12.98
C SER A 291 -2.62 -21.30 13.43
N LYS A 292 -1.56 -21.64 12.71
CA LYS A 292 -0.19 -21.24 13.03
C LYS A 292 0.29 -20.15 12.09
N VAL A 293 1.25 -19.38 12.58
CA VAL A 293 1.90 -18.30 11.83
C VAL A 293 3.35 -18.21 12.27
N VAL A 294 4.26 -18.04 11.31
CA VAL A 294 5.66 -17.77 11.58
C VAL A 294 5.86 -16.27 11.61
N ILE A 295 6.41 -15.75 12.71
CA ILE A 295 6.76 -14.34 12.89
C ILE A 295 8.28 -14.26 12.91
N LEU A 296 8.85 -13.40 12.07
CA LEU A 296 10.28 -13.14 11.96
C LEU A 296 10.56 -11.69 12.36
N PRO A 297 10.81 -11.41 13.65
CA PRO A 297 11.25 -10.09 14.09
C PRO A 297 12.72 -9.86 13.70
N ARG A 298 13.06 -8.64 13.29
CA ARG A 298 14.43 -8.27 12.92
C ARG A 298 15.35 -8.35 14.13
N GLY A 299 16.43 -9.12 14.00
CA GLY A 299 17.44 -9.29 15.04
C GLY A 299 17.06 -10.26 16.15
N GLU A 300 15.93 -10.97 16.03
CA GLU A 300 15.50 -11.99 16.99
C GLU A 300 15.25 -13.33 16.29
N ASN A 301 15.09 -14.39 17.10
CA ASN A 301 14.74 -15.71 16.57
C ASN A 301 13.29 -15.73 16.05
N ALA A 302 13.05 -16.59 15.07
CA ALA A 302 11.71 -16.87 14.58
C ALA A 302 10.78 -17.32 15.72
N ILE A 303 9.52 -16.91 15.64
CA ILE A 303 8.46 -17.24 16.60
C ILE A 303 7.36 -18.00 15.85
N LEU A 304 7.08 -19.22 16.28
CA LEU A 304 5.89 -19.95 15.84
C LEU A 304 4.72 -19.58 16.75
N ALA A 305 3.84 -18.72 16.26
CA ALA A 305 2.68 -18.22 17.00
C ALA A 305 1.38 -18.90 16.55
N THR A 306 0.34 -18.77 17.38
CA THR A 306 -1.01 -19.18 17.04
C THR A 306 -1.78 -17.96 16.52
N ARG A 307 -2.34 -18.08 15.32
CA ARG A 307 -3.14 -17.06 14.65
C ARG A 307 -4.39 -16.77 15.45
N ASN A 308 -4.70 -15.49 15.61
CA ASN A 308 -6.00 -15.07 16.13
C ASN A 308 -7.02 -14.94 14.99
N PHE A 309 -8.16 -15.60 15.12
CA PHE A 309 -9.28 -15.48 14.20
C PHE A 309 -10.34 -14.60 14.84
N TYR A 310 -10.71 -13.49 14.19
CA TYR A 310 -11.63 -12.51 14.79
C TYR A 310 -12.97 -13.13 15.20
N PHE A 311 -13.46 -14.14 14.47
CA PHE A 311 -14.72 -14.83 14.76
C PHE A 311 -14.60 -15.87 15.89
N ALA A 312 -13.39 -16.33 16.21
CA ALA A 312 -13.14 -17.27 17.31
C ALA A 312 -12.80 -16.55 18.62
N ASP A 313 -12.49 -15.25 18.55
CA ASP A 313 -12.18 -14.41 19.69
C ASP A 313 -13.42 -13.60 20.11
N ARG A 314 -13.85 -13.79 21.36
CA ARG A 314 -15.08 -13.17 21.89
C ARG A 314 -15.04 -11.64 21.84
N GLU A 315 -13.88 -11.02 22.01
CA GLU A 315 -13.76 -9.57 22.04
C GLU A 315 -13.65 -9.01 20.62
N LEU A 316 -12.85 -9.64 19.75
CA LEU A 316 -12.76 -9.23 18.34
C LEU A 316 -14.08 -9.44 17.60
N SER A 317 -14.79 -10.52 17.87
CA SER A 317 -16.09 -10.82 17.26
C SER A 317 -17.12 -9.72 17.57
N LYS A 318 -17.16 -9.22 18.82
CA LYS A 318 -18.02 -8.07 19.18
C LYS A 318 -17.66 -6.82 18.39
N ARG A 319 -16.36 -6.54 18.25
CA ARG A 319 -15.85 -5.33 17.57
C ARG A 319 -16.07 -5.37 16.05
N ALA A 320 -16.03 -6.56 15.44
CA ALA A 320 -16.17 -6.74 13.99
C ALA A 320 -17.53 -6.26 13.45
N PHE A 321 -18.56 -6.20 14.30
CA PHE A 321 -19.91 -5.79 13.94
C PHE A 321 -20.35 -4.50 14.63
N PHE A 322 -19.40 -3.68 15.09
CA PHE A 322 -19.74 -2.36 15.63
C PHE A 322 -20.39 -1.50 14.55
N ALA A 323 -21.51 -0.88 14.92
CA ALA A 323 -22.15 0.10 14.08
C ALA A 323 -21.18 1.27 13.86
N LEU A 324 -21.07 1.70 12.60
CA LEU A 324 -20.34 2.93 12.30
C LEU A 324 -20.99 4.10 13.05
N PRO A 325 -20.19 5.07 13.54
CA PRO A 325 -20.72 6.26 14.23
C PRO A 325 -21.84 6.96 13.44
N GLU A 326 -22.81 7.53 14.15
CA GLU A 326 -23.84 8.36 13.52
C GLU A 326 -23.17 9.56 12.80
N GLY A 327 -23.31 9.61 11.48
CA GLY A 327 -22.61 10.56 10.60
C GLY A 327 -21.72 9.92 9.54
N THR A 328 -21.30 8.65 9.72
CA THR A 328 -20.48 7.92 8.72
C THR A 328 -21.29 7.33 7.58
N LYS A 329 -22.63 7.26 7.70
CA LYS A 329 -23.50 6.88 6.58
C LYS A 329 -23.40 7.98 5.53
N ALA A 330 -22.58 7.76 4.51
CA ALA A 330 -22.63 8.53 3.28
C ALA A 330 -24.11 8.57 2.86
N LYS A 331 -24.70 9.77 2.78
CA LYS A 331 -26.01 9.95 2.14
C LYS A 331 -25.85 9.33 0.76
N HIS A 332 -26.36 8.12 0.57
CA HIS A 332 -26.27 7.46 -0.72
C HIS A 332 -26.86 8.44 -1.71
N ALA A 333 -26.09 8.82 -2.73
CA ALA A 333 -26.63 9.60 -3.83
C ALA A 333 -27.90 8.87 -4.28
N LYS A 334 -29.04 9.59 -4.31
CA LYS A 334 -30.33 9.00 -4.68
C LYS A 334 -30.12 8.14 -5.94
N PRO A 335 -30.56 6.88 -5.95
CA PRO A 335 -30.43 6.04 -7.13
C PRO A 335 -31.06 6.77 -8.32
N VAL A 336 -30.39 6.69 -9.48
CA VAL A 336 -30.92 7.21 -10.74
C VAL A 336 -32.29 6.55 -10.96
N PRO A 337 -33.36 7.31 -11.23
CA PRO A 337 -34.69 6.74 -11.45
C PRO A 337 -34.63 5.71 -12.59
N GLY A 338 -35.08 4.47 -12.33
CA GLY A 338 -35.19 3.41 -13.35
C GLY A 338 -34.17 2.27 -13.24
N THR A 339 -33.21 2.31 -12.32
CA THR A 339 -32.37 1.12 -12.05
C THR A 339 -32.96 0.33 -10.88
N PRO A 340 -33.36 -0.95 -11.06
CA PRO A 340 -33.80 -1.76 -9.93
C PRO A 340 -32.64 -1.87 -8.93
N PRO A 341 -32.90 -1.79 -7.62
CA PRO A 341 -31.87 -1.97 -6.62
C PRO A 341 -31.22 -3.35 -6.85
N LEU A 342 -29.91 -3.35 -7.09
CA LEU A 342 -29.15 -4.60 -7.02
C LEU A 342 -29.39 -5.16 -5.61
N PRO A 343 -29.86 -6.41 -5.47
CA PRO A 343 -29.97 -7.01 -4.15
C PRO A 343 -28.58 -6.98 -3.54
N PHE A 344 -28.43 -6.28 -2.42
CA PHE A 344 -27.28 -6.53 -1.55
C PHE A 344 -27.31 -8.03 -1.27
N PRO A 345 -26.26 -8.80 -1.61
CA PRO A 345 -26.21 -10.18 -1.18
C PRO A 345 -26.32 -10.12 0.33
N ALA A 346 -27.37 -10.74 0.88
CA ALA A 346 -27.45 -10.96 2.31
C ALA A 346 -26.14 -11.65 2.66
N VAL A 347 -25.28 -10.96 3.41
CA VAL A 347 -24.08 -11.56 3.97
C VAL A 347 -24.63 -12.57 4.98
N GLN A 348 -24.87 -13.79 4.52
CA GLN A 348 -25.07 -14.90 5.41
C GLN A 348 -23.82 -14.92 6.28
N SER A 349 -23.99 -14.73 7.59
CA SER A 349 -22.92 -14.97 8.54
C SER A 349 -22.60 -16.45 8.45
N ILE A 350 -21.67 -16.81 7.56
CA ILE A 350 -21.09 -18.14 7.55
C ILE A 350 -20.14 -18.13 8.75
N VAL A 351 -20.70 -18.38 9.94
CA VAL A 351 -19.90 -18.85 11.07
C VAL A 351 -19.43 -20.23 10.65
N PRO A 352 -18.14 -20.44 10.40
CA PRO A 352 -17.66 -21.75 10.01
C PRO A 352 -17.98 -22.71 11.16
N VAL A 353 -18.80 -23.73 10.90
CA VAL A 353 -18.97 -24.88 11.82
C VAL A 353 -17.72 -25.75 11.63
N GLY A 354 -16.58 -25.25 12.08
CA GLY A 354 -15.27 -25.89 12.03
C GLY A 354 -14.65 -25.95 13.43
N PRO A 355 -13.60 -26.77 13.64
CA PRO A 355 -13.12 -27.13 14.97
C PRO A 355 -12.78 -25.87 15.78
N SER A 356 -13.03 -25.93 17.09
CA SER A 356 -12.79 -24.84 18.04
C SER A 356 -11.37 -24.30 17.92
N TYR A 357 -11.20 -23.17 17.23
CA TYR A 357 -9.92 -22.48 17.11
C TYR A 357 -9.55 -21.90 18.47
N ARG A 358 -8.42 -22.34 19.06
CA ARG A 358 -7.87 -21.72 20.26
C ARG A 358 -7.17 -20.42 19.86
N SER A 359 -7.79 -19.29 20.20
CA SER A 359 -7.16 -17.96 20.18
C SER A 359 -6.19 -17.84 21.36
N GLY A 360 -4.98 -17.34 21.12
CA GLY A 360 -4.01 -17.00 22.16
C GLY A 360 -2.65 -16.63 21.58
N LEU A 361 -2.05 -15.54 22.07
CA LEU A 361 -0.62 -15.26 21.91
C LEU A 361 0.15 -16.36 22.67
N THR A 362 0.43 -17.49 22.02
CA THR A 362 1.33 -18.49 22.60
C THR A 362 2.70 -17.85 22.78
N GLN A 363 3.07 -17.54 24.03
CA GLN A 363 4.43 -17.16 24.45
C GLN A 363 5.41 -18.34 24.36
N SER A 364 5.31 -19.19 23.35
CA SER A 364 6.34 -20.17 23.05
C SER A 364 7.30 -19.55 22.06
N ARG A 365 8.37 -18.92 22.57
CA ARG A 365 9.62 -18.84 21.80
C ARG A 365 9.89 -20.25 21.27
N LEU A 366 10.14 -20.42 19.97
CA LEU A 366 10.57 -21.72 19.44
C LEU A 366 11.81 -22.16 20.24
N PRO A 367 11.73 -23.21 21.07
CA PRO A 367 12.92 -23.82 21.61
C PRO A 367 13.65 -24.46 20.42
N ARG A 368 14.98 -24.42 20.40
CA ARG A 368 15.76 -25.23 19.46
C ARG A 368 15.28 -26.69 19.57
N GLY A 369 14.79 -27.26 18.47
CA GLY A 369 14.48 -28.69 18.37
C GLY A 369 13.07 -29.13 18.76
N ALA A 370 12.05 -28.25 18.73
CA ALA A 370 10.66 -28.69 18.83
C ALA A 370 10.05 -28.86 17.42
N THR A 371 10.03 -30.11 16.94
CA THR A 371 9.10 -30.58 15.89
C THR A 371 7.67 -30.57 16.39
#